data_AF-A0A3N5UZZ1-F1
#
_entry.id   AF-A0A3N5UZZ1-F1
#
_cell.length_a   1.000
_cell.length_b   1.000
_cell.length_c   1.000
_cell.angle_alpha   90.00
_cell.angle_beta   90.00
_cell.angle_gamma   90.00
#
_symmetry.space_group_name_H-M   'P 1'
#
loop_
_entity.id
_entity.type
_entity.pdbx_description
1 polymer ?
#
loop_
_entity_poly.entity_id
_entity_poly.type
_entity_poly.pdbx_seq_one_letter_code
_entity_poly.pdbx_strand_id
1 'polypeptide(L)'
;MRVEFDVPGRLEGAPHWYGAPLNQLAFHWSDEEREYLAGYCRQILSNVVGSKDGLTPRERWRATLEGGDRDRLFLESFHFNPFALRNLDLSGQALNYADLCRDPRLLIKAHLTTVARYGLDLPVLYPTSYTAELWGGSAVMMDHGNPALVGPYPVRELADLEGLEVPDPRNTGLHPGYLWAIGEMKRLFAESGLDKVMPLSVCIGIDPLGTAGMFMMGWTEFLRAARRSPEICQRCMELAADWTIKMGQAAID
;
A
#
# COMPACT_ATOMS: atom_id res chain seq x y z
N MET A 1 25.48 -19.98 1.71
CA MET A 1 24.47 -20.78 2.41
C MET A 1 23.31 -19.84 2.73
N ARG A 2 22.22 -19.88 1.95
CA ARG A 2 21.03 -19.05 2.22
C ARG A 2 20.30 -19.71 3.37
N VAL A 3 20.02 -18.97 4.43
CA VAL A 3 19.14 -19.40 5.51
C VAL A 3 17.74 -19.44 4.90
N GLU A 4 17.20 -20.65 4.68
CA GLU A 4 15.79 -20.82 4.36
C GLU A 4 15.02 -20.49 5.64
N PHE A 5 14.47 -19.27 5.69
CA PHE A 5 13.43 -18.95 6.65
C PHE A 5 12.17 -19.69 6.17
N ASP A 6 11.62 -20.54 7.04
CA ASP A 6 10.35 -21.22 6.81
C ASP A 6 9.26 -20.14 6.91
N VAL A 7 9.04 -19.40 5.81
CA VAL A 7 8.07 -18.31 5.78
C VAL A 7 6.68 -18.96 5.77
N PRO A 8 5.84 -18.76 6.80
CA PRO A 8 4.49 -19.29 6.78
C PRO A 8 3.72 -18.60 5.65
N GLY A 9 3.40 -19.35 4.61
CA GLY A 9 2.61 -18.92 3.45
C GLY A 9 3.41 -18.72 2.16
N ARG A 10 2.76 -18.94 1.00
CA ARG A 10 3.39 -18.91 -0.32
C ARG A 10 2.65 -18.01 -1.28
N LEU A 11 3.36 -17.15 -1.99
CA LEU A 11 2.86 -16.40 -3.14
C LEU A 11 3.43 -16.98 -4.44
N GLU A 12 2.60 -17.63 -5.25
CA GLU A 12 2.96 -18.07 -6.59
C GLU A 12 3.10 -16.86 -7.53
N GLY A 13 4.14 -16.85 -8.36
CA GLY A 13 4.44 -15.72 -9.24
C GLY A 13 5.01 -14.50 -8.52
N ALA A 14 5.46 -14.67 -7.28
CA ALA A 14 6.09 -13.62 -6.48
C ALA A 14 7.32 -12.99 -7.19
N PRO A 15 7.57 -11.69 -6.97
CA PRO A 15 8.77 -11.05 -7.49
C PRO A 15 10.05 -11.61 -6.85
N HIS A 16 11.18 -11.44 -7.52
CA HIS A 16 12.48 -11.95 -7.06
C HIS A 16 12.94 -11.41 -5.69
N TRP A 17 12.35 -10.30 -5.23
CA TRP A 17 12.62 -9.66 -3.95
C TRP A 17 11.58 -10.00 -2.87
N TYR A 18 10.57 -10.84 -3.15
CA TYR A 18 9.54 -11.20 -2.18
C TYR A 18 10.16 -11.79 -0.89
N GLY A 19 9.81 -11.20 0.27
CA GLY A 19 10.38 -11.57 1.56
C GLY A 19 11.81 -11.07 1.80
N ALA A 20 12.39 -10.29 0.88
CA ALA A 20 13.65 -9.59 1.14
C ALA A 20 13.42 -8.44 2.13
N PRO A 21 14.26 -8.29 3.17
CA PRO A 21 14.18 -7.16 4.09
C PRO A 21 14.30 -5.81 3.38
N LEU A 22 13.58 -4.80 3.89
CA LEU A 22 13.55 -3.44 3.34
C LEU A 22 14.95 -2.84 3.14
N ASN A 23 15.87 -3.06 4.09
CA ASN A 23 17.24 -2.55 4.02
C ASN A 23 18.14 -3.28 3.00
N GLN A 24 17.64 -4.36 2.38
CA GLN A 24 18.33 -5.09 1.31
C GLN A 24 17.75 -4.77 -0.07
N LEU A 25 16.65 -4.00 -0.14
CA LEU A 25 16.07 -3.57 -1.40
C LEU A 25 16.89 -2.44 -2.01
N ALA A 26 17.35 -2.64 -3.24
CA ALA A 26 18.20 -1.71 -3.98
C ALA A 26 17.57 -1.38 -5.34
N PHE A 27 16.40 -0.74 -5.32
CA PHE A 27 15.83 -0.18 -6.54
C PHE A 27 16.51 1.16 -6.85
N HIS A 28 16.86 1.36 -8.12
CA HIS A 28 17.54 2.56 -8.59
C HIS A 28 16.74 3.21 -9.71
N TRP A 29 16.76 4.54 -9.74
CA TRP A 29 16.26 5.33 -10.86
C TRP A 29 17.36 5.59 -11.86
N SER A 30 17.07 5.38 -13.14
CA SER A 30 17.91 5.94 -14.21
C SER A 30 17.81 7.46 -14.24
N ASP A 31 18.76 8.12 -14.91
CA ASP A 31 18.72 9.58 -15.07
C ASP A 31 17.46 10.05 -15.82
N GLU A 32 17.03 9.28 -16.81
CA GLU A 32 15.78 9.53 -17.54
C GLU A 32 14.55 9.43 -16.62
N GLU A 33 14.51 8.41 -15.76
CA GLU A 33 13.41 8.26 -14.80
C GLU A 33 13.40 9.40 -13.77
N ARG A 34 14.58 9.86 -13.32
CA ARG A 34 14.69 11.01 -12.42
C ARG A 34 14.15 12.28 -13.05
N GLU A 35 14.50 12.56 -14.30
CA GLU A 35 13.99 13.73 -15.00
C GLU A 35 12.46 13.66 -15.18
N TYR A 36 11.94 12.47 -15.49
CA TYR A 36 10.51 12.24 -15.59
C TYR A 36 9.77 12.49 -14.28
N LEU A 37 10.28 11.98 -13.16
CA LEU A 37 9.73 12.21 -11.82
C LEU A 37 9.79 13.71 -11.43
N ALA A 38 10.89 14.38 -11.76
CA ALA A 38 11.03 15.82 -11.56
C ALA A 38 10.00 16.60 -12.38
N GLY A 39 9.73 16.17 -13.62
CA GLY A 39 8.65 16.70 -14.46
C GLY A 39 7.28 16.63 -13.77
N TYR A 40 6.93 15.50 -13.17
CA TYR A 40 5.69 15.38 -12.41
C TYR A 40 5.64 16.29 -11.20
N CYS A 41 6.71 16.38 -10.43
CA CYS A 41 6.74 17.25 -9.26
C CYS A 41 6.56 18.71 -9.66
N ARG A 42 7.22 19.17 -10.74
CA ARG A 42 7.03 20.51 -11.31
C ARG A 42 5.59 20.74 -11.78
N GLN A 43 4.98 19.75 -12.44
CA GLN A 43 3.60 19.86 -12.88
C GLN A 43 2.62 19.97 -11.71
N ILE A 44 2.81 19.17 -10.65
CA ILE A 44 1.98 19.24 -9.44
C ILE A 44 2.10 20.62 -8.78
N LEU A 45 3.33 21.14 -8.61
CA LEU A 45 3.55 22.48 -8.09
C LEU A 45 2.88 23.55 -8.96
N SER A 46 3.00 23.43 -10.28
CA SER A 46 2.34 24.33 -11.24
C SER A 46 0.82 24.30 -11.09
N ASN A 47 0.23 23.11 -10.91
CA ASN A 47 -1.22 22.98 -10.66
C ASN A 47 -1.64 23.69 -9.37
N VAL A 48 -0.84 23.56 -8.29
CA VAL A 48 -1.11 24.22 -7.01
C VAL A 48 -1.02 25.74 -7.16
N VAL A 49 0.08 26.26 -7.74
CA VAL A 49 0.32 27.71 -7.91
C VAL A 49 -0.65 28.35 -8.91
N GLY A 50 -0.99 27.63 -9.99
CA GLY A 50 -1.89 28.10 -11.04
C GLY A 50 -3.37 27.97 -10.69
N SER A 51 -3.71 27.29 -9.58
CA SER A 51 -5.08 27.25 -9.08
C SER A 51 -5.53 28.65 -8.63
N LYS A 52 -6.83 28.93 -8.76
CA LYS A 52 -7.44 30.15 -8.19
C LYS A 52 -7.89 29.93 -6.74
N ASP A 53 -7.38 28.88 -6.13
CA ASP A 53 -7.72 28.45 -4.79
C ASP A 53 -7.04 29.36 -3.77
N GLY A 54 -7.72 29.63 -2.65
CA GLY A 54 -7.18 30.44 -1.56
C GLY A 54 -6.30 29.64 -0.60
N LEU A 55 -6.40 28.31 -0.64
CA LEU A 55 -5.65 27.37 0.19
C LEU A 55 -4.85 26.41 -0.68
N THR A 56 -3.66 26.05 -0.21
CA THR A 56 -2.91 24.90 -0.72
C THR A 56 -3.64 23.60 -0.36
N PRO A 57 -3.35 22.49 -1.08
CA PRO A 57 -3.88 21.18 -0.70
C PRO A 57 -3.62 20.78 0.75
N ARG A 58 -2.45 21.10 1.31
CA ARG A 58 -2.10 20.83 2.71
C ARG A 58 -2.93 21.66 3.69
N GLU A 59 -3.16 22.93 3.41
CA GLU A 59 -4.02 23.77 4.25
C GLU A 59 -5.46 23.30 4.20
N ARG A 60 -5.96 22.93 3.02
CA ARG A 60 -7.30 22.37 2.83
C ARG A 60 -7.48 21.02 3.53
N TRP A 61 -6.46 20.18 3.53
CA TRP A 61 -6.43 18.93 4.28
C TRP A 61 -6.57 19.19 5.79
N ARG A 62 -5.76 20.10 6.34
CA ARG A 62 -5.83 20.47 7.78
C ARG A 62 -7.20 21.03 8.15
N ALA A 63 -7.70 22.00 7.38
CA ALA A 63 -9.04 22.55 7.58
C ALA A 63 -10.13 21.47 7.51
N THR A 64 -10.00 20.48 6.64
CA THR A 64 -10.94 19.33 6.58
C THR A 64 -10.90 18.50 7.86
N LEU A 65 -9.72 18.19 8.39
CA LEU A 65 -9.57 17.40 9.63
C LEU A 65 -10.03 18.17 10.88
N GLU A 66 -9.81 19.47 10.89
CA GLU A 66 -10.12 20.35 12.03
C GLU A 66 -11.57 20.88 12.00
N GLY A 67 -12.32 20.58 10.93
CA GLY A 67 -13.68 21.11 10.72
C GLY A 67 -13.72 22.61 10.45
N GLY A 68 -12.62 23.18 9.95
CA GLY A 68 -12.49 24.59 9.59
C GLY A 68 -13.04 24.94 8.21
N ASP A 69 -13.07 26.24 7.92
CA ASP A 69 -13.49 26.76 6.62
C ASP A 69 -12.52 26.38 5.51
N ARG A 70 -13.06 26.13 4.31
CA ARG A 70 -12.29 25.75 3.13
C ARG A 70 -12.78 26.55 1.93
N ASP A 71 -11.84 26.88 1.05
CA ASP A 71 -12.12 27.53 -0.24
C ASP A 71 -12.88 26.62 -1.22
N ARG A 72 -12.61 25.31 -1.14
CA ARG A 72 -13.37 24.23 -1.79
C ARG A 72 -13.22 22.91 -1.03
N LEU A 73 -13.96 21.89 -1.45
CA LEU A 73 -13.80 20.54 -0.91
C LEU A 73 -12.40 20.00 -1.17
N PHE A 74 -11.88 19.27 -0.18
CA PHE A 74 -10.66 18.50 -0.31
C PHE A 74 -10.90 17.29 -1.22
N LEU A 75 -10.12 17.19 -2.30
CA LEU A 75 -10.26 16.17 -3.32
C LEU A 75 -9.27 15.04 -3.06
N GLU A 76 -9.72 14.08 -2.25
CA GLU A 76 -9.08 12.78 -2.08
C GLU A 76 -9.74 11.74 -2.99
N SER A 77 -8.94 10.93 -3.67
CA SER A 77 -9.43 9.81 -4.47
C SER A 77 -8.59 8.57 -4.18
N PHE A 78 -9.22 7.59 -3.53
CA PHE A 78 -8.68 6.25 -3.34
C PHE A 78 -8.78 5.47 -4.65
N HIS A 79 -7.86 5.74 -5.56
CA HIS A 79 -7.74 4.97 -6.79
C HIS A 79 -6.84 3.77 -6.51
N PHE A 80 -7.41 2.57 -6.61
CA PHE A 80 -6.63 1.34 -6.48
C PHE A 80 -5.54 1.28 -7.56
N ASN A 81 -4.46 0.58 -7.25
CA ASN A 81 -3.30 0.49 -8.14
C ASN A 81 -3.61 0.06 -9.59
N PRO A 82 -4.62 -0.79 -9.92
CA PRO A 82 -4.97 -1.04 -11.31
C PRO A 82 -5.37 0.23 -12.07
N PHE A 83 -6.06 1.18 -11.42
CA PHE A 83 -6.45 2.46 -12.03
C PHE A 83 -5.27 3.43 -12.13
N ALA A 84 -4.43 3.50 -11.08
CA ALA A 84 -3.20 4.29 -11.11
C ALA A 84 -2.32 3.88 -12.30
N LEU A 85 -2.16 2.57 -12.51
CA LEU A 85 -1.36 1.99 -13.58
C LEU A 85 -1.83 2.41 -14.98
N ARG A 86 -3.15 2.50 -15.20
CA ARG A 86 -3.69 2.93 -16.51
C ARG A 86 -3.29 4.35 -16.89
N ASN A 87 -2.85 5.19 -15.94
CA ASN A 87 -2.28 6.49 -16.29
C ASN A 87 -0.87 6.39 -16.90
N LEU A 88 -0.15 5.29 -16.65
CA LEU A 88 1.12 4.99 -17.30
C LEU A 88 0.91 4.37 -18.70
N ASP A 89 -0.15 3.58 -18.90
CA ASP A 89 -0.39 2.90 -20.18
C ASP A 89 -0.61 3.86 -21.36
N LEU A 90 -1.05 5.10 -21.10
CA LEU A 90 -1.15 6.13 -22.14
C LEU A 90 0.20 6.55 -22.73
N SER A 91 1.31 6.15 -22.10
CA SER A 91 2.65 6.27 -22.69
C SER A 91 3.01 5.09 -23.61
N GLY A 92 2.05 4.22 -23.95
CA GLY A 92 2.26 3.07 -24.84
C GLY A 92 2.89 1.85 -24.16
N GLN A 93 3.00 1.84 -22.84
CA GLN A 93 3.48 0.68 -22.08
C GLN A 93 2.28 -0.21 -21.77
N ALA A 94 2.25 -1.45 -22.24
CA ALA A 94 1.21 -2.40 -21.86
C ALA A 94 1.56 -2.98 -20.48
N LEU A 95 1.23 -2.26 -19.40
CA LEU A 95 1.54 -2.71 -18.04
C LEU A 95 0.38 -3.51 -17.44
N ASN A 96 0.74 -4.51 -16.65
CA ASN A 96 -0.16 -5.32 -15.86
C ASN A 96 -0.04 -4.99 -14.38
N TYR A 97 -1.07 -5.30 -13.59
CA TYR A 97 -1.04 -5.07 -12.15
C TYR A 97 0.16 -5.77 -11.49
N ALA A 98 0.45 -7.00 -11.91
CA ALA A 98 1.60 -7.76 -11.42
C ALA A 98 2.94 -7.03 -11.61
N ASP A 99 3.06 -6.11 -12.58
CA ASP A 99 4.29 -5.36 -12.80
C ASP A 99 4.53 -4.33 -11.69
N LEU A 100 3.48 -3.74 -11.12
CA LEU A 100 3.59 -2.91 -9.90
C LEU A 100 4.10 -3.71 -8.70
N CYS A 101 3.69 -4.98 -8.61
CA CYS A 101 4.18 -5.87 -7.58
C CYS A 101 5.61 -6.35 -7.85
N ARG A 102 6.09 -6.28 -9.09
CA ARG A 102 7.47 -6.65 -9.45
C ARG A 102 8.44 -5.49 -9.36
N ASP A 103 7.96 -4.29 -9.62
CA ASP A 103 8.76 -3.07 -9.59
C ASP A 103 8.03 -1.95 -8.83
N PRO A 104 8.35 -1.76 -7.53
CA PRO A 104 7.74 -0.71 -6.71
C PRO A 104 7.96 0.71 -7.25
N ARG A 105 8.92 0.91 -8.15
CA ARG A 105 9.10 2.20 -8.86
C ARG A 105 7.88 2.58 -9.68
N LEU A 106 7.21 1.60 -10.29
CA LEU A 106 6.00 1.84 -11.07
C LEU A 106 4.87 2.38 -10.19
N LEU A 107 4.81 2.00 -8.91
CA LEU A 107 3.83 2.53 -7.97
C LEU A 107 3.99 4.05 -7.81
N ILE A 108 5.22 4.51 -7.59
CA ILE A 108 5.53 5.95 -7.46
C ILE A 108 5.15 6.70 -8.74
N LYS A 109 5.57 6.19 -9.91
CA LYS A 109 5.26 6.80 -11.20
C LYS A 109 3.76 6.90 -11.42
N ALA A 110 3.01 5.83 -11.18
CA ALA A 110 1.57 5.77 -11.38
C ALA A 110 0.82 6.79 -10.52
N HIS A 111 1.17 6.88 -9.24
CA HIS A 111 0.54 7.81 -8.30
C HIS A 111 0.89 9.27 -8.59
N LEU A 112 2.16 9.59 -8.87
CA LEU A 112 2.57 10.96 -9.26
C LEU A 112 1.91 11.41 -10.56
N THR A 113 1.85 10.54 -11.58
CA THR A 113 1.19 10.83 -12.86
C THR A 113 -0.27 11.17 -12.64
N THR A 114 -0.96 10.40 -11.78
CA THR A 114 -2.38 10.59 -11.49
C THR A 114 -2.63 11.95 -10.84
N VAL A 115 -1.85 12.32 -9.82
CA VAL A 115 -1.97 13.64 -9.18
C VAL A 115 -1.64 14.78 -10.14
N ALA A 116 -0.54 14.66 -10.88
CA ALA A 116 -0.10 15.67 -11.85
C ALA A 116 -1.16 15.92 -12.94
N ARG A 117 -1.85 14.87 -13.38
CA ARG A 117 -2.84 14.93 -14.45
C ARG A 117 -4.18 15.51 -14.00
N TYR A 118 -4.67 15.09 -12.84
CA TYR A 118 -6.03 15.41 -12.39
C TYR A 118 -6.09 16.55 -11.38
N GLY A 119 -4.94 17.08 -10.94
CA GLY A 119 -4.91 18.17 -9.96
C GLY A 119 -5.49 17.73 -8.60
N LEU A 120 -5.23 16.49 -8.20
CA LEU A 120 -5.69 15.97 -6.91
C LEU A 120 -4.98 16.70 -5.76
N ASP A 121 -5.64 16.77 -4.61
CA ASP A 121 -5.06 17.43 -3.44
C ASP A 121 -3.98 16.57 -2.75
N LEU A 122 -3.88 15.28 -3.08
CA LEU A 122 -2.87 14.38 -2.55
C LEU A 122 -2.69 13.11 -3.40
N PRO A 123 -1.50 12.50 -3.43
CA PRO A 123 -1.34 11.09 -3.81
C PRO A 123 -1.73 10.16 -2.68
N VAL A 124 -2.46 9.09 -3.00
CA VAL A 124 -2.80 7.99 -2.08
C VAL A 124 -1.99 6.76 -2.49
N LEU A 125 -0.80 6.55 -1.91
CA LEU A 125 -0.05 5.33 -2.17
C LEU A 125 -0.86 4.12 -1.64
N TYR A 126 -1.36 3.28 -2.54
CA TYR A 126 -2.13 2.08 -2.18
C TYR A 126 -1.21 0.84 -2.15
N PRO A 127 -1.33 -0.05 -1.15
CA PRO A 127 -0.45 -1.20 -1.04
C PRO A 127 -0.74 -2.22 -2.13
N THR A 128 0.29 -2.99 -2.49
CA THR A 128 0.28 -3.95 -3.60
C THR A 128 -0.24 -5.33 -3.20
N SER A 129 -0.43 -5.60 -1.91
CA SER A 129 -0.92 -6.89 -1.42
C SER A 129 -1.80 -6.76 -0.20
N TYR A 130 -2.73 -7.71 -0.10
CA TYR A 130 -3.67 -7.90 1.00
C TYR A 130 -4.04 -9.38 1.05
N THR A 131 -3.15 -10.23 1.50
CA THR A 131 -3.38 -11.65 1.23
C THR A 131 -3.02 -12.55 2.39
N ALA A 132 -3.73 -13.68 2.39
CA ALA A 132 -3.74 -14.67 3.46
C ALA A 132 -2.37 -15.34 3.65
N GLU A 133 -1.45 -15.26 2.67
CA GLU A 133 -0.10 -15.79 2.79
C GLU A 133 0.73 -15.11 3.87
N LEU A 134 0.41 -13.86 4.25
CA LEU A 134 1.05 -13.24 5.43
C LEU A 134 0.72 -13.99 6.73
N TRP A 135 -0.39 -14.70 6.72
CA TRP A 135 -0.95 -15.41 7.87
C TRP A 135 -0.85 -16.92 7.70
N GLY A 136 -0.01 -17.43 6.79
CA GLY A 136 0.17 -18.87 6.54
C GLY A 136 -0.65 -19.45 5.38
N GLY A 137 -1.47 -18.64 4.70
CA GLY A 137 -2.23 -19.06 3.52
C GLY A 137 -1.38 -19.24 2.26
N SER A 138 -2.00 -19.71 1.18
CA SER A 138 -1.36 -19.71 -0.15
C SER A 138 -2.07 -18.72 -1.06
N ALA A 139 -1.32 -18.01 -1.89
CA ALA A 139 -1.85 -17.04 -2.82
C ALA A 139 -1.15 -17.13 -4.19
N VAL A 140 -1.79 -16.57 -5.22
CA VAL A 140 -1.22 -16.45 -6.57
C VAL A 140 -1.27 -15.00 -7.01
N MET A 141 -0.18 -14.53 -7.63
CA MET A 141 -0.13 -13.23 -8.28
C MET A 141 -1.07 -13.20 -9.48
N MET A 142 -1.95 -12.20 -9.56
CA MET A 142 -2.89 -12.04 -10.66
C MET A 142 -2.39 -10.96 -11.63
N ASP A 143 -2.53 -11.19 -12.94
CA ASP A 143 -2.07 -10.21 -13.95
C ASP A 143 -2.86 -8.89 -13.89
N HIS A 144 -4.15 -8.95 -13.55
CA HIS A 144 -5.04 -7.79 -13.58
C HIS A 144 -5.72 -7.48 -12.23
N GLY A 145 -5.14 -7.94 -11.13
CA GLY A 145 -5.69 -7.68 -9.80
C GLY A 145 -4.67 -7.95 -8.69
N ASN A 146 -5.07 -7.64 -7.45
CA ASN A 146 -4.29 -8.02 -6.28
C ASN A 146 -4.02 -9.54 -6.27
N PRO A 147 -2.96 -9.99 -5.58
CA PRO A 147 -2.80 -11.41 -5.31
C PRO A 147 -4.09 -12.02 -4.74
N ALA A 148 -4.39 -13.26 -5.12
CA ALA A 148 -5.61 -13.95 -4.74
C ALA A 148 -5.28 -15.18 -3.90
N LEU A 149 -6.05 -15.41 -2.83
CA LEU A 149 -5.95 -16.64 -2.04
C LEU A 149 -6.22 -17.87 -2.94
N VAL A 150 -5.39 -18.89 -2.78
CA VAL A 150 -5.55 -20.22 -3.36
C VAL A 150 -5.63 -21.24 -2.23
N GLY A 151 -6.72 -22.00 -2.19
CA GLY A 151 -6.96 -23.00 -1.16
C GLY A 151 -7.67 -22.44 0.08
N PRO A 152 -7.56 -23.13 1.23
CA PRO A 152 -8.27 -22.74 2.45
C PRO A 152 -7.64 -21.51 3.11
N TYR A 153 -8.45 -20.82 3.91
CA TYR A 153 -7.97 -19.81 4.84
C TYR A 153 -7.08 -20.43 5.92
N PRO A 154 -6.04 -19.70 6.38
CA PRO A 154 -5.05 -20.25 7.30
C PRO A 154 -5.59 -20.50 8.72
N VAL A 155 -6.61 -19.76 9.16
CA VAL A 155 -7.17 -19.89 10.51
C VAL A 155 -8.61 -20.39 10.44
N ARG A 156 -8.85 -21.59 11.00
CA ARG A 156 -10.15 -22.26 11.04
C ARG A 156 -10.57 -22.59 12.47
N GLU A 157 -9.61 -22.86 13.34
CA GLU A 157 -9.82 -23.15 14.76
C GLU A 157 -8.77 -22.46 15.65
N LEU A 158 -9.01 -22.43 16.96
CA LEU A 158 -8.11 -21.78 17.93
C LEU A 158 -6.69 -22.37 17.90
N ALA A 159 -6.55 -23.66 17.59
CA ALA A 159 -5.25 -24.32 17.50
C ALA A 159 -4.40 -23.77 16.33
N ASP A 160 -5.02 -23.31 15.24
CA ASP A 160 -4.30 -22.70 14.11
C ASP A 160 -3.60 -21.38 14.49
N LEU A 161 -3.99 -20.77 15.62
CA LEU A 161 -3.39 -19.54 16.16
C LEU A 161 -2.20 -19.82 17.08
N GLU A 162 -1.95 -21.07 17.46
CA GLU A 162 -0.85 -21.43 18.34
C GLU A 162 0.48 -21.22 17.61
N GLY A 163 1.34 -20.35 18.15
CA GLY A 163 2.63 -20.00 17.55
C GLY A 163 2.54 -19.08 16.33
N LEU A 164 1.35 -18.60 15.95
CA LEU A 164 1.21 -17.63 14.87
C LEU A 164 1.77 -16.28 15.30
N GLU A 165 2.84 -15.84 14.65
CA GLU A 165 3.47 -14.55 14.92
C GLU A 165 2.88 -13.45 14.03
N VAL A 166 2.81 -12.23 14.60
CA VAL A 166 2.44 -11.04 13.84
C VAL A 166 3.59 -10.70 12.89
N PRO A 167 3.38 -10.71 11.56
CA PRO A 167 4.46 -10.46 10.61
C PRO A 167 5.13 -9.09 10.84
N ASP A 168 6.38 -8.93 10.40
CA ASP A 168 7.04 -7.63 10.36
C ASP A 168 6.96 -7.05 8.94
N PRO A 169 6.33 -5.88 8.75
CA PRO A 169 6.15 -5.30 7.41
C PRO A 169 7.47 -4.95 6.72
N ARG A 170 8.56 -4.82 7.48
CA ARG A 170 9.89 -4.52 6.94
C ARG A 170 10.59 -5.73 6.36
N ASN A 171 10.09 -6.94 6.57
CA ASN A 171 10.72 -8.17 6.08
C ASN A 171 9.75 -9.19 5.48
N THR A 172 8.43 -8.98 5.56
CA THR A 172 7.46 -9.99 5.14
C THR A 172 6.79 -9.65 3.80
N GLY A 173 6.89 -10.58 2.85
CA GLY A 173 6.13 -10.60 1.61
C GLY A 173 6.40 -9.41 0.69
N LEU A 174 5.33 -8.73 0.24
CA LEU A 174 5.40 -7.58 -0.67
C LEU A 174 5.56 -6.22 0.03
N HIS A 175 5.38 -6.16 1.35
CA HIS A 175 5.41 -4.91 2.13
C HIS A 175 6.75 -4.19 2.10
N PRO A 176 7.91 -4.85 2.11
CA PRO A 176 9.19 -4.17 1.99
C PRO A 176 9.28 -3.32 0.72
N GLY A 177 8.82 -3.81 -0.43
CA GLY A 177 8.78 -3.02 -1.67
C GLY A 177 7.84 -1.82 -1.59
N TYR A 178 6.69 -1.99 -0.93
CA TYR A 178 5.75 -0.89 -0.70
C TYR A 178 6.29 0.18 0.26
N LEU A 179 6.94 -0.22 1.36
CA LEU A 179 7.62 0.68 2.29
C LEU A 179 8.78 1.43 1.63
N TRP A 180 9.55 0.75 0.77
CA TRP A 180 10.56 1.41 -0.06
C TRP A 180 9.93 2.51 -0.91
N ALA A 181 8.78 2.23 -1.54
CA ALA A 181 8.09 3.20 -2.37
C ALA A 181 7.55 4.42 -1.58
N ILE A 182 7.08 4.19 -0.34
CA ILE A 182 6.67 5.25 0.58
C ILE A 182 7.86 6.15 0.93
N GLY A 183 8.98 5.57 1.36
CA GLY A 183 10.19 6.32 1.72
C GLY A 183 10.71 7.16 0.54
N GLU A 184 10.69 6.58 -0.66
CA GLU A 184 11.12 7.26 -1.87
C GLU A 184 10.16 8.39 -2.29
N MET A 185 8.85 8.21 -2.15
CA MET A 185 7.87 9.28 -2.36
C MET A 185 8.07 10.44 -1.38
N LYS A 186 8.34 10.15 -0.10
CA LYS A 186 8.67 11.17 0.92
C LYS A 186 9.92 11.96 0.50
N ARG A 187 10.98 11.26 0.05
CA ARG A 187 12.23 11.88 -0.43
C ARG A 187 11.96 12.82 -1.61
N LEU A 188 11.22 12.36 -2.63
CA LEU A 188 10.85 13.19 -3.79
C LEU A 188 10.03 14.42 -3.39
N PHE A 189 9.09 14.26 -2.45
CA PHE A 189 8.28 15.36 -1.93
C PHE A 189 9.13 16.42 -1.21
N ALA A 190 10.09 16.00 -0.40
CA ALA A 190 10.99 16.91 0.30
C ALA A 190 11.93 17.65 -0.67
N GLU A 191 12.52 16.94 -1.64
CA GLU A 191 13.45 17.54 -2.61
C GLU A 191 12.78 18.54 -3.56
N SER A 192 11.52 18.31 -3.90
CA SER A 192 10.74 19.22 -4.76
C SER A 192 10.02 20.33 -3.98
N GLY A 193 9.95 20.25 -2.65
CA GLY A 193 9.17 21.17 -1.82
C GLY A 193 7.65 20.91 -1.85
N LEU A 194 7.20 19.81 -2.47
CA LEU A 194 5.79 19.38 -2.43
C LEU A 194 5.33 19.09 -1.00
N ASP A 195 6.22 18.64 -0.13
CA ASP A 195 5.96 18.44 1.29
C ASP A 195 5.55 19.72 2.03
N LYS A 196 5.67 20.91 1.43
CA LYS A 196 5.20 22.16 2.04
C LYS A 196 3.76 22.51 1.68
N VAL A 197 3.27 22.03 0.53
CA VAL A 197 1.98 22.44 -0.03
C VAL A 197 1.00 21.29 -0.21
N MET A 198 1.46 20.04 -0.12
CA MET A 198 0.66 18.85 -0.36
C MET A 198 0.90 17.79 0.74
N PRO A 199 -0.14 17.13 1.27
CA PRO A 199 0.03 15.95 2.12
C PRO A 199 0.31 14.71 1.26
N LEU A 200 0.97 13.71 1.84
CA LEU A 200 1.11 12.37 1.26
C LEU A 200 0.22 11.43 2.07
N SER A 201 -0.78 10.80 1.44
CA SER A 201 -1.58 9.76 2.09
C SER A 201 -1.00 8.40 1.75
N VAL A 202 -0.90 7.55 2.78
CA VAL A 202 -0.40 6.19 2.68
C VAL A 202 -1.49 5.27 3.21
N CYS A 203 -1.96 4.36 2.36
CA CYS A 203 -2.90 3.33 2.78
C CYS A 203 -2.14 2.16 3.41
N ILE A 204 -2.23 2.00 4.72
CA ILE A 204 -1.50 0.95 5.46
C ILE A 204 -2.22 -0.40 5.47
N GLY A 205 -3.21 -0.57 4.60
CA GLY A 205 -3.95 -1.79 4.45
C GLY A 205 -5.39 -1.70 4.96
N ILE A 206 -5.94 -2.87 5.29
CA ILE A 206 -7.30 -3.02 5.83
C ILE A 206 -7.24 -2.98 7.36
N ASP A 207 -8.31 -2.48 7.97
CA ASP A 207 -8.47 -2.44 9.43
C ASP A 207 -8.40 -3.85 10.06
N PRO A 208 -8.32 -3.96 11.40
CA PRO A 208 -8.20 -5.27 12.04
C PRO A 208 -9.36 -6.23 11.73
N LEU A 209 -10.58 -5.71 11.58
CA LEU A 209 -11.78 -6.49 11.25
C LEU A 209 -11.69 -7.06 9.84
N GLY A 210 -11.35 -6.22 8.87
CA GLY A 210 -11.18 -6.71 7.53
C GLY A 210 -9.95 -7.60 7.37
N THR A 211 -8.87 -7.42 8.15
CA THR A 211 -7.72 -8.33 8.12
C THR A 211 -8.09 -9.72 8.65
N ALA A 212 -8.71 -9.79 9.84
CA ALA A 212 -9.16 -11.04 10.43
C ALA A 212 -10.22 -11.74 9.57
N GLY A 213 -11.22 -10.97 9.13
CA GLY A 213 -12.34 -11.46 8.34
C GLY A 213 -11.98 -11.82 6.90
N MET A 214 -11.15 -11.03 6.21
CA MET A 214 -10.87 -11.24 4.79
C MET A 214 -9.66 -12.15 4.54
N PHE A 215 -8.63 -12.15 5.40
CA PHE A 215 -7.36 -12.83 5.11
C PHE A 215 -7.01 -13.95 6.07
N MET A 216 -7.44 -13.88 7.33
CA MET A 216 -7.13 -14.95 8.30
C MET A 216 -8.16 -16.09 8.25
N MET A 217 -9.45 -15.76 8.29
CA MET A 217 -10.53 -16.75 8.42
C MET A 217 -11.47 -16.85 7.21
N GLY A 218 -11.60 -15.76 6.45
CA GLY A 218 -12.67 -15.61 5.45
C GLY A 218 -14.00 -15.18 6.09
N TRP A 219 -14.73 -14.28 5.42
CA TRP A 219 -15.88 -13.61 6.02
C TRP A 219 -16.97 -14.58 6.49
N THR A 220 -17.23 -15.62 5.71
CA THR A 220 -18.24 -16.62 6.06
C THR A 220 -17.92 -17.31 7.39
N GLU A 221 -16.69 -17.74 7.58
CA GLU A 221 -16.29 -18.44 8.81
C GLU A 221 -16.09 -17.47 9.98
N PHE A 222 -15.55 -16.28 9.72
CA PHE A 222 -15.47 -15.21 10.72
C PHE A 222 -16.86 -14.87 11.30
N LEU A 223 -17.87 -14.67 10.45
CA LEU A 223 -19.24 -14.33 10.89
C LEU A 223 -19.92 -15.49 11.64
N ARG A 224 -19.62 -16.75 11.27
CA ARG A 224 -20.10 -17.94 11.98
C ARG A 224 -19.44 -18.05 13.35
N ALA A 225 -18.12 -17.91 13.41
CA ALA A 225 -17.33 -17.96 14.63
C ALA A 225 -17.71 -16.84 15.60
N ALA A 226 -17.96 -15.62 15.12
CA ALA A 226 -18.38 -14.50 15.95
C ALA A 226 -19.64 -14.80 16.79
N ARG A 227 -20.49 -15.75 16.37
CA ARG A 227 -21.68 -16.19 17.12
C ARG A 227 -21.46 -17.41 18.00
N ARG A 228 -20.55 -18.32 17.60
CA ARG A 228 -20.44 -19.67 18.17
C ARG A 228 -19.16 -19.89 18.97
N SER A 229 -18.11 -19.17 18.62
CA SER A 229 -16.76 -19.27 19.17
C SER A 229 -16.08 -17.91 19.05
N PRO A 230 -16.63 -16.84 19.68
CA PRO A 230 -16.13 -15.47 19.48
C PRO A 230 -14.66 -15.29 19.87
N GLU A 231 -14.11 -16.19 20.68
CA GLU A 231 -12.72 -16.16 21.14
C GLU A 231 -11.72 -16.24 19.97
N ILE A 232 -12.00 -17.03 18.93
CA ILE A 232 -11.11 -17.10 17.75
C ILE A 232 -11.12 -15.78 16.98
N CYS A 233 -12.29 -15.16 16.82
CA CYS A 233 -12.41 -13.86 16.17
C CYS A 233 -11.66 -12.79 16.95
N GLN A 234 -11.81 -12.78 18.28
CA GLN A 234 -11.09 -11.84 19.15
C GLN A 234 -9.56 -12.01 19.00
N ARG A 235 -9.05 -13.24 19.05
CA ARG A 235 -7.62 -13.51 18.92
C ARG A 235 -7.07 -13.11 17.53
N CYS A 236 -7.81 -13.38 16.46
CA CYS A 236 -7.45 -12.90 15.12
C CYS A 236 -7.42 -11.36 15.05
N MET A 237 -8.41 -10.69 15.66
CA MET A 237 -8.47 -9.23 15.72
C MET A 237 -7.31 -8.61 16.49
N GLU A 238 -6.87 -9.23 17.58
CA GLU A 238 -5.70 -8.82 18.36
C GLU A 238 -4.43 -8.86 17.51
N LEU A 239 -4.17 -9.99 16.82
CA LEU A 239 -3.04 -10.14 15.92
C LEU A 239 -3.09 -9.16 14.74
N ALA A 240 -4.28 -8.98 14.17
CA ALA A 240 -4.50 -8.04 13.08
C ALA A 240 -4.29 -6.58 13.50
N ALA A 241 -4.69 -6.22 14.73
CA ALA A 241 -4.45 -4.89 15.28
C ALA A 241 -2.96 -4.62 15.48
N ASP A 242 -2.22 -5.59 16.03
CA ASP A 242 -0.77 -5.50 16.17
C ASP A 242 -0.08 -5.33 14.80
N TRP A 243 -0.53 -6.06 13.78
CA TRP A 243 -0.06 -5.89 12.41
C TRP A 243 -0.33 -4.48 11.88
N THR A 244 -1.55 -3.98 12.01
CA THR A 244 -1.92 -2.62 11.57
C THR A 244 -1.06 -1.56 12.24
N ILE A 245 -0.78 -1.70 13.55
CA ILE A 245 0.10 -0.78 14.29
C ILE A 245 1.53 -0.85 13.75
N LYS A 246 2.10 -2.06 13.58
CA LYS A 246 3.45 -2.24 13.02
C LYS A 246 3.57 -1.64 11.61
N MET A 247 2.58 -1.88 10.75
CA MET A 247 2.54 -1.34 9.38
C MET A 247 2.42 0.18 9.39
N GLY A 248 1.57 0.74 10.25
CA GLY A 248 1.44 2.18 10.45
C GLY A 248 2.76 2.84 10.88
N GLN A 249 3.43 2.27 11.89
CA GLN A 249 4.73 2.77 12.33
C GLN A 249 5.78 2.67 11.22
N ALA A 250 5.82 1.55 10.49
CA ALA A 250 6.75 1.36 9.39
C ALA A 250 6.54 2.35 8.23
N ALA A 251 5.30 2.73 7.97
CA ALA A 251 4.96 3.75 6.98
C ALA A 251 5.29 5.18 7.43
N ILE A 252 5.31 5.44 8.75
CA ILE A 252 5.66 6.76 9.33
C ILE A 252 7.18 6.97 9.35
N ASP A 253 7.92 5.94 9.73
CA ASP A 253 9.39 5.93 9.76
C ASP A 253 10.00 6.19 8.35
#